data_AF-A0A660YC85-F1
#
_entry.id   AF-A0A660YC85-F1
#
_cell.length_a   1.000
_cell.length_b   1.000
_cell.length_c   1.000
_cell.angle_alpha   90.00
_cell.angle_beta   90.00
_cell.angle_gamma   90.00
#
_symmetry.space_group_name_H-M   'P 1'
#
loop_
_entity.id
_entity.type
_entity.pdbx_description
1 polymer ?
#
loop_
_entity_poly.entity_id
_entity_poly.type
_entity_poly.pdbx_seq_one_letter_code
_entity_poly.pdbx_strand_id
1 'polypeptide(L)'
;MNRIMNENLNKAYVLKDALKVLWTYKYAKSAGKYLRKWIAWAMQTGIEVLQKFACALERERDGILTFCKHRITSAKIEAFNATIGRIARRACGYRDLEYLYLKIRQEAVVR
;
A
#
# COMPACT_ATOMS: atom_id res chain seq x y z
N MET A 1 -20.30 -10.89 -27.94
CA MET A 1 -19.01 -10.96 -27.22
C MET A 1 -18.47 -9.59 -26.77
N ASN A 2 -18.51 -8.51 -27.56
CA ASN A 2 -17.86 -7.22 -27.23
C ASN A 2 -18.55 -6.34 -26.15
N ARG A 3 -19.88 -6.42 -26.00
CA ARG A 3 -20.64 -5.50 -25.13
C ARG A 3 -20.39 -5.74 -23.63
N ILE A 4 -20.43 -7.00 -23.20
CA ILE A 4 -20.21 -7.41 -21.79
C ILE A 4 -18.78 -7.11 -21.32
N MET A 5 -17.80 -7.31 -22.20
CA MET A 5 -16.39 -7.04 -21.89
C MET A 5 -16.13 -5.54 -21.72
N ASN A 6 -16.75 -4.71 -22.56
CA ASN A 6 -16.67 -3.26 -22.45
C ASN A 6 -17.39 -2.74 -21.19
N GLU A 7 -18.53 -3.33 -20.84
CA GLU A 7 -19.27 -3.00 -19.61
C GLU A 7 -18.49 -3.37 -18.33
N ASN A 8 -17.88 -4.55 -18.29
CA ASN A 8 -17.04 -4.97 -17.17
C ASN A 8 -15.81 -4.07 -17.01
N LEU A 9 -15.18 -3.70 -18.13
CA LEU A 9 -14.05 -2.79 -18.13
C LEU A 9 -14.46 -1.40 -17.62
N ASN A 10 -15.60 -0.87 -18.07
CA ASN A 10 -16.14 0.40 -17.60
C ASN A 10 -16.39 0.38 -16.08
N LYS A 11 -17.08 -0.64 -15.57
CA LYS A 11 -17.31 -0.83 -14.12
C LYS A 11 -16.00 -0.84 -13.32
N ALA A 12 -14.97 -1.53 -13.83
CA ALA A 12 -13.66 -1.56 -13.19
C ALA A 12 -12.98 -0.18 -13.16
N TYR A 13 -13.05 0.59 -14.25
CA TYR A 13 -12.53 1.96 -14.30
C TYR A 13 -13.24 2.89 -13.32
N VAL A 14 -14.57 2.86 -13.28
CA VAL A 14 -15.37 3.66 -12.35
C VAL A 14 -15.01 3.33 -10.90
N LEU A 15 -14.92 2.04 -10.55
CA LEU A 15 -14.57 1.63 -9.19
C LEU A 15 -13.12 1.95 -8.84
N LYS A 16 -12.18 1.87 -9.78
CA LYS A 16 -10.81 2.30 -9.59
C LYS A 16 -10.74 3.79 -9.24
N ASP A 17 -11.43 4.64 -9.98
CA ASP A 17 -11.43 6.07 -9.70
C ASP A 17 -12.15 6.40 -8.39
N ALA A 18 -13.26 5.72 -8.08
CA ALA A 18 -13.90 5.82 -6.79
C ALA A 18 -12.97 5.41 -5.64
N LEU A 19 -12.13 4.38 -5.82
CA LEU A 19 -11.20 3.93 -4.78
C LEU A 19 -10.13 4.98 -4.46
N LYS A 20 -9.67 5.76 -5.46
CA LYS A 20 -8.67 6.84 -5.23
C LYS A 20 -9.15 7.86 -4.19
N VAL A 21 -10.46 8.09 -4.12
CA VAL A 21 -11.06 9.00 -3.13
C VAL A 21 -10.81 8.53 -1.70
N LEU A 22 -10.65 7.22 -1.46
CA LEU A 22 -10.33 6.67 -0.12
C LEU A 22 -9.07 7.30 0.48
N TRP A 23 -8.06 7.59 -0.35
CA TRP A 23 -6.78 8.14 0.08
C TRP A 23 -6.80 9.64 0.38
N THR A 24 -7.89 10.33 0.05
CA THR A 24 -8.04 11.76 0.36
C THR A 24 -8.53 11.98 1.80
N TYR A 25 -9.18 10.99 2.41
CA TYR A 25 -9.68 11.08 3.78
C TYR A 25 -8.53 11.19 4.80
N LYS A 26 -8.71 12.08 5.78
CA LYS A 26 -7.80 12.25 6.93
C LYS A 26 -8.34 11.61 8.23
N TYR A 27 -9.66 11.42 8.30
CA TYR A 27 -10.32 10.84 9.47
C TYR A 27 -10.66 9.37 9.25
N ALA A 28 -10.13 8.48 10.09
CA ALA A 28 -10.32 7.04 9.99
C ALA A 28 -11.79 6.62 9.98
N LYS A 29 -12.65 7.28 10.77
CA LYS A 29 -14.09 6.97 10.80
C LYS A 29 -14.77 7.23 9.45
N SER A 30 -14.46 8.37 8.82
CA SER A 30 -15.00 8.74 7.51
C SER A 30 -14.44 7.83 6.40
N ALA A 31 -13.14 7.54 6.43
CA ALA A 31 -12.50 6.60 5.53
C ALA A 31 -13.13 5.19 5.65
N GLY A 32 -13.39 4.71 6.86
CA GLY A 32 -14.00 3.40 7.09
C GLY A 32 -15.45 3.32 6.61
N LYS A 33 -16.23 4.40 6.76
CA LYS A 33 -17.58 4.47 6.17
C LYS A 33 -17.52 4.42 4.64
N TYR A 34 -16.58 5.15 4.04
CA TYR A 34 -16.38 5.15 2.59
C TYR A 34 -15.91 3.78 2.06
N LEU A 35 -14.94 3.16 2.74
CA LEU A 35 -14.41 1.85 2.38
C LEU A 35 -15.52 0.79 2.35
N ARG A 36 -16.37 0.73 3.39
CA ARG A 36 -17.52 -0.20 3.41
C ARG A 36 -18.48 0.04 2.25
N LYS A 37 -18.73 1.31 1.91
CA LYS A 37 -19.57 1.68 0.76
C LYS A 37 -18.95 1.18 -0.55
N TRP A 38 -17.64 1.39 -0.71
CA TRP A 38 -16.90 0.95 -1.88
C TRP A 38 -16.92 -0.57 -2.03
N ILE A 39 -16.71 -1.31 -0.94
CA ILE A 39 -16.80 -2.77 -0.91
C ILE A 39 -18.20 -3.24 -1.33
N ALA A 40 -19.26 -2.62 -0.82
CA ALA A 40 -20.63 -2.96 -1.22
C ALA A 40 -20.85 -2.76 -2.74
N TRP A 41 -20.32 -1.68 -3.32
CA TRP A 41 -20.38 -1.45 -4.76
C TRP A 41 -19.61 -2.51 -5.55
N ALA A 42 -18.39 -2.84 -5.11
CA ALA A 42 -17.58 -3.88 -5.74
C ALA A 42 -18.27 -5.25 -5.71
N MET A 43 -18.92 -5.61 -4.59
CA MET A 43 -19.68 -6.85 -4.45
C MET A 43 -20.86 -6.92 -5.42
N GLN A 44 -21.57 -5.81 -5.63
CA GLN A 44 -22.72 -5.71 -6.54
C GLN A 44 -22.34 -5.80 -8.03
N THR A 45 -21.06 -5.67 -8.40
CA THR A 45 -20.66 -5.71 -9.82
C THR A 45 -20.82 -7.07 -10.48
N GLY A 46 -20.79 -8.16 -9.71
CA GLY A 46 -20.72 -9.54 -10.21
C GLY A 46 -19.38 -9.92 -10.84
N ILE A 47 -18.36 -9.06 -10.78
CA ILE A 47 -17.03 -9.31 -11.35
C ILE A 47 -16.16 -9.94 -10.27
N GLU A 48 -15.88 -11.24 -10.41
CA GLU A 48 -15.17 -12.04 -9.40
C GLU A 48 -13.83 -11.42 -8.95
N VAL A 49 -13.07 -10.85 -9.89
CA VAL A 49 -11.79 -10.19 -9.60
C VAL A 49 -11.97 -8.97 -8.67
N LEU A 50 -13.00 -8.17 -8.89
CA LEU A 50 -13.30 -7.01 -8.03
C LEU A 50 -13.83 -7.43 -6.67
N GLN A 51 -14.62 -8.50 -6.61
CA GLN A 51 -15.11 -9.08 -5.36
C GLN A 51 -13.96 -9.61 -4.50
N LYS A 52 -13.04 -10.39 -5.08
CA LYS A 52 -11.84 -10.86 -4.39
C LYS A 52 -10.99 -9.71 -3.86
N PHE A 53 -10.81 -8.66 -4.67
CA PHE A 53 -10.09 -7.47 -4.26
C PHE A 53 -10.79 -6.73 -3.11
N ALA A 54 -12.12 -6.60 -3.15
CA ALA A 54 -12.91 -6.02 -2.06
C ALA A 54 -12.78 -6.81 -0.76
N CYS A 55 -12.79 -8.15 -0.81
CA CYS A 55 -12.54 -8.99 0.36
C CYS A 55 -11.13 -8.78 0.93
N ALA A 56 -10.11 -8.65 0.06
CA ALA A 56 -8.75 -8.35 0.51
C ALA A 56 -8.67 -6.97 1.21
N LEU A 57 -9.36 -5.96 0.68
CA LEU A 57 -9.42 -4.64 1.31
C LEU A 57 -10.14 -4.65 2.67
N GLU A 58 -11.20 -5.44 2.83
CA GLU A 58 -11.86 -5.56 4.15
C GLU A 58 -10.94 -6.28 5.16
N ARG A 59 -10.19 -7.30 4.73
CA ARG A 59 -9.21 -7.98 5.60
C ARG A 59 -8.11 -7.04 6.08
N GLU A 60 -7.58 -6.20 5.19
CA GLU A 60 -6.52 -5.23 5.51
C GLU A 60 -7.06 -3.87 5.99
N ARG A 61 -8.33 -3.81 6.36
CA ARG A 61 -9.03 -2.56 6.69
C ARG A 61 -8.32 -1.73 7.75
N ASP A 62 -7.81 -2.35 8.81
CA ASP A 62 -7.15 -1.62 9.89
C ASP A 62 -5.86 -0.93 9.42
N GLY A 63 -5.07 -1.58 8.55
CA GLY A 63 -3.88 -1.00 7.93
C GLY A 63 -4.25 0.20 7.04
N ILE A 64 -5.29 0.06 6.24
CA ILE A 64 -5.83 1.11 5.37
C ILE A 64 -6.28 2.34 6.19
N LEU A 65 -7.04 2.12 7.26
CA LEU A 65 -7.54 3.21 8.11
C LEU A 65 -6.41 3.89 8.90
N THR A 66 -5.44 3.11 9.35
CA THR A 66 -4.22 3.62 9.99
C THR A 66 -3.43 4.50 9.03
N PHE A 67 -3.28 4.07 7.77
CA PHE A 67 -2.66 4.86 6.72
C PHE A 67 -3.43 6.16 6.45
N CYS A 68 -4.75 6.15 6.33
CA CYS A 68 -5.53 7.38 6.12
C CYS A 68 -5.35 8.39 7.26
N LYS A 69 -5.21 7.92 8.51
CA LYS A 69 -5.01 8.77 9.70
C LYS A 69 -3.59 9.34 9.77
N HIS A 70 -2.57 8.50 9.59
CA HIS A 70 -1.18 8.86 9.87
C HIS A 70 -0.37 9.20 8.61
N ARG A 71 -0.80 8.73 7.44
CA ARG A 71 -0.09 8.83 6.14
C ARG A 71 1.37 8.42 6.19
N ILE A 72 1.72 7.50 7.09
CA ILE A 72 3.07 6.96 7.19
C ILE A 72 3.22 5.91 6.09
N THR A 73 4.15 6.16 5.17
CA THR A 73 4.55 5.21 4.13
C THR A 73 5.79 4.46 4.56
N SER A 74 5.94 3.21 4.12
CA SER A 74 7.18 2.43 4.32
C SER A 74 8.35 2.96 3.49
N ALA A 75 8.13 3.94 2.59
CA ALA A 75 9.14 4.45 1.66
C ALA A 75 10.44 4.92 2.33
N LYS A 76 10.35 5.59 3.48
CA LYS A 76 11.56 6.01 4.23
C LYS A 76 12.34 4.81 4.78
N ILE A 77 11.62 3.81 5.29
CA ILE A 77 12.20 2.56 5.82
C ILE A 77 12.82 1.76 4.67
N GLU A 78 12.13 1.65 3.54
CA GLU A 78 12.63 0.99 2.33
C GLU A 78 13.89 1.67 1.77
N ALA A 79 13.92 3.00 1.71
CA ALA A 79 15.10 3.75 1.29
C ALA A 79 16.29 3.52 2.24
N PHE A 80 16.02 3.40 3.54
CA PHE A 80 17.02 3.06 4.54
C PHE A 80 17.53 1.62 4.35
N ASN A 81 16.63 0.65 4.20
CA ASN A 81 16.97 -0.76 3.92
C ASN A 81 17.80 -0.91 2.64
N ALA A 82 17.46 -0.17 1.58
CA ALA A 82 18.23 -0.13 0.34
C ALA A 82 19.64 0.43 0.55
N THR A 83 19.81 1.39 1.48
CA THR A 83 21.11 1.95 1.85
C THR A 83 21.95 0.93 2.62
N ILE A 84 21.37 0.25 3.61
CA ILE A 84 22.02 -0.87 4.31
C ILE A 84 22.46 -1.95 3.33
N GLY A 85 21.57 -2.37 2.42
CA GLY A 85 21.88 -3.38 1.40
C GLY A 85 22.98 -2.94 0.41
N ARG A 86 23.17 -1.63 0.18
CA ARG A 86 24.33 -1.12 -0.60
C ARG A 86 25.62 -1.17 0.20
N ILE A 87 25.58 -0.82 1.49
CA ILE A 87 26.74 -0.89 2.40
C ILE A 87 27.23 -2.34 2.50
N ALA A 88 26.32 -3.28 2.78
CA ALA A 88 26.63 -4.71 2.84
C ALA A 88 27.20 -5.26 1.53
N ARG A 89 26.62 -4.90 0.37
CA ARG A 89 27.12 -5.35 -0.94
C ARG A 89 28.51 -4.81 -1.27
N ARG A 90 28.80 -3.54 -0.97
CA ARG A 90 30.14 -2.95 -1.19
C ARG A 90 31.23 -3.65 -0.39
N ALA A 91 30.88 -4.16 0.80
CA ALA A 91 31.81 -4.92 1.63
C ALA A 91 31.89 -6.40 1.29
N CYS A 92 31.12 -6.89 0.30
CA CYS A 92 30.94 -8.32 0.03
C CYS A 92 30.46 -9.11 1.28
N GLY A 93 29.65 -8.46 2.11
CA GLY A 93 29.17 -9.00 3.39
C GLY A 93 30.02 -8.58 4.59
N TYR A 94 29.40 -8.53 5.76
CA TYR A 94 30.07 -8.30 7.03
C TYR A 94 29.94 -9.55 7.90
N ARG A 95 31.03 -9.92 8.58
CA ARG A 95 31.03 -11.05 9.53
C ARG A 95 30.56 -10.64 10.93
N ASP A 96 30.61 -9.34 11.22
CA ASP A 96 30.28 -8.75 12.51
C ASP A 96 29.17 -7.70 12.34
N LEU A 97 28.06 -7.91 13.05
CA LEU A 97 26.90 -7.02 13.03
C LEU A 97 27.16 -5.70 13.79
N GLU A 98 28.03 -5.70 14.80
CA GLU A 98 28.43 -4.46 15.50
C GLU A 98 29.21 -3.55 14.56
N TYR A 99 30.12 -4.14 13.78
CA TYR A 99 30.86 -3.37 12.77
C TYR A 99 29.94 -2.85 11.66
N LEU A 100 28.97 -3.65 11.21
CA LEU A 100 27.94 -3.19 10.28
C LEU A 100 27.13 -2.04 10.88
N TYR A 101 26.73 -2.13 12.15
CA TYR A 101 26.00 -1.07 12.85
C TYR A 101 26.80 0.24 12.89
N LEU A 102 28.09 0.18 13.25
CA LEU A 102 28.99 1.33 13.24
C LEU A 102 29.09 1.96 11.85
N LYS A 103 29.17 1.14 10.80
CA LYS A 103 29.19 1.62 9.41
C LYS A 103 27.89 2.28 8.97
N ILE A 104 26.75 1.71 9.34
CA ILE A 104 25.43 2.31 9.08
C ILE A 104 25.31 3.66 9.81
N ARG A 105 25.75 3.73 11.07
CA ARG A 105 25.72 4.96 11.87
C ARG A 105 26.61 6.04 11.28
N GLN A 106 27.79 5.69 10.77
CA GLN A 106 28.68 6.61 10.06
C GLN A 106 27.99 7.23 8.82
N GLU A 107 27.38 6.40 7.98
CA GLU A 107 26.67 6.85 6.76
C GLU A 107 25.40 7.66 7.07
N ALA A 108 24.74 7.41 8.20
CA ALA A 108 23.57 8.15 8.64
C ALA A 108 23.90 9.57 9.17
N VAL A 109 25.12 9.79 9.69
CA VAL A 109 25.56 11.08 10.23
C VAL A 109 26.13 12.01 9.15
N VAL A 110 26.63 11.46 8.04
CA VAL A 110 27.22 12.22 6.92
C VAL A 110 26.15 12.75 5.94
N ARG A 111 24.88 12.40 6.16
CA ARG A 111 23.74 12.74 5.29
C ARG A 111 22.83 13.77 5.95
#